data_AF-A0A841HDL1-F1
#
_entry.id   AF-A0A841HDL1-F1
#
_cell.length_a   1.000
_cell.length_b   1.000
_cell.length_c   1.000
_cell.angle_alpha   90.00
_cell.angle_beta   90.00
_cell.angle_gamma   90.00
#
_symmetry.space_group_name_H-M   'P 1'
#
loop_
_entity.id
_entity.type
_entity.pdbx_description
1 polymer ?
#
loop_
_entity_poly.entity_id
_entity_poly.type
_entity_poly.pdbx_seq_one_letter_code
_entity_poly.pdbx_strand_id
1 'polypeptide(L)'
;MSETHTSDETEARDQLLAIAEQFYDQFADGDIPRMSLPTRSKSNIEYDEDADVWVYGDSQSTRSANSVRGARKLLKSVYTVDFLAQQLDEGRSSTLRELYYLSESWDEAEAQFNDQSESDKLVEDLEIVSGVKREDFHMRPEESGAKVMGPLRLREQTRRGDREIHCQEDVGQGGYQIPNNPDTIDFLDTDADFVLCVETGGMRDRLVENGFDDDYNAIVVHLGGQPARATRRLTKRLHDELDLPVTVFTDGDPWSYRIYGSVAYGSIKSAHLSEYLATPQAQFIGIRPQDIVDYDLPTDPLSDSDVNALESELEDPRFQSDFWTEQIGLQLDIDKKAEQQALASRGLDFVTDTYLPERLAEMGVL
;
A
#
# COMPACT_ATOMS: atom_id res chain seq x y z
N MET A 1 -22.87 -11.17 -14.16
CA MET A 1 -21.84 -10.71 -13.21
C MET A 1 -20.45 -11.30 -13.48
N SER A 2 -20.31 -12.42 -14.20
CA SER A 2 -19.04 -12.80 -14.86
C SER A 2 -18.55 -11.80 -15.92
N GLU A 3 -19.38 -10.85 -16.37
CA GLU A 3 -19.06 -9.93 -17.46
C GLU A 3 -18.16 -8.76 -17.02
N THR A 4 -18.14 -8.38 -15.73
CA THR A 4 -17.36 -7.23 -15.25
C THR A 4 -15.86 -7.54 -15.18
N HIS A 5 -15.47 -8.68 -14.61
CA HIS A 5 -14.05 -9.09 -14.60
C HIS A 5 -13.49 -9.37 -15.99
N THR A 6 -14.29 -9.95 -16.89
CA THR A 6 -13.87 -10.14 -18.29
C THR A 6 -13.74 -8.82 -19.04
N SER A 7 -14.53 -7.80 -18.68
CA SER A 7 -14.40 -6.43 -19.21
C SER A 7 -13.06 -5.82 -18.80
N ASP A 8 -12.72 -5.85 -17.51
CA ASP A 8 -11.48 -5.25 -17.00
C ASP A 8 -10.23 -5.99 -17.50
N GLU A 9 -10.27 -7.33 -17.60
CA GLU A 9 -9.19 -8.13 -18.18
C GLU A 9 -8.98 -7.84 -19.68
N THR A 10 -10.07 -7.63 -20.42
CA THR A 10 -10.02 -7.28 -21.85
C THR A 10 -9.46 -5.86 -22.03
N GLU A 11 -9.90 -4.92 -21.19
CA GLU A 11 -9.39 -3.55 -21.20
C GLU A 11 -7.90 -3.49 -20.82
N ALA A 12 -7.49 -4.22 -19.78
CA ALA A 12 -6.10 -4.34 -19.37
C ALA A 12 -5.20 -4.85 -20.50
N ARG A 13 -5.67 -5.87 -21.23
CA ARG A 13 -5.00 -6.43 -22.40
C ARG A 13 -4.92 -5.42 -23.54
N ASP A 14 -6.02 -4.76 -23.87
CA ASP A 14 -6.06 -3.79 -24.97
C ASP A 14 -5.12 -2.60 -24.69
N GLN A 15 -5.04 -2.15 -23.43
CA GLN A 15 -4.10 -1.11 -23.01
C GLN A 15 -2.63 -1.57 -23.09
N LEU A 16 -2.34 -2.84 -22.75
CA LEU A 16 -1.00 -3.42 -22.96
C LEU A 16 -0.63 -3.51 -24.45
N LEU A 17 -1.55 -3.97 -25.28
CA LEU A 17 -1.34 -4.08 -26.73
C LEU A 17 -1.19 -2.71 -27.38
N ALA A 18 -1.89 -1.67 -26.89
CA ALA A 18 -1.73 -0.31 -27.34
C ALA A 18 -0.29 0.20 -27.18
N ILE A 19 0.44 -0.24 -26.15
CA ILE A 19 1.88 0.08 -25.99
C ILE A 19 2.70 -0.55 -27.11
N ALA A 20 2.41 -1.81 -27.47
CA ALA A 20 3.08 -2.50 -28.56
C ALA A 20 2.74 -1.87 -29.93
N GLU A 21 1.49 -1.45 -30.13
CA GLU A 21 1.06 -0.72 -31.32
C GLU A 21 1.79 0.62 -31.46
N GLN A 22 1.95 1.39 -30.37
CA GLN A 22 2.73 2.63 -30.38
C GLN A 22 4.18 2.41 -30.81
N PHE A 23 4.80 1.29 -30.42
CA PHE A 23 6.13 0.96 -30.91
C PHE A 23 6.11 0.59 -32.40
N TYR A 24 5.11 -0.17 -32.84
CA TYR A 24 4.94 -0.54 -34.25
C TYR A 24 4.78 0.67 -35.16
N ASP A 25 3.95 1.64 -34.76
CA ASP A 25 3.74 2.89 -35.50
C ASP A 25 5.04 3.70 -35.60
N GLN A 26 5.78 3.81 -34.50
CA GLN A 26 7.10 4.48 -34.51
C GLN A 26 8.09 3.79 -35.46
N PHE A 27 8.08 2.45 -35.53
CA PHE A 27 8.90 1.72 -36.51
C PHE A 27 8.45 1.97 -37.95
N ALA A 28 7.14 2.02 -38.19
CA ALA A 28 6.56 2.25 -39.52
C ALA A 28 6.87 3.66 -40.05
N ASP A 29 6.86 4.65 -39.16
CA ASP A 29 7.20 6.04 -39.46
C ASP A 29 8.72 6.28 -39.63
N GLY A 30 9.55 5.29 -39.29
CA GLY A 30 11.01 5.38 -39.35
C GLY A 30 11.63 6.16 -38.19
N ASP A 31 10.86 6.40 -37.13
CA ASP A 31 11.31 7.04 -35.91
C ASP A 31 12.04 6.05 -34.99
N ILE A 32 12.94 6.58 -34.16
CA ILE A 32 13.60 5.77 -33.14
C ILE A 32 12.58 5.50 -32.03
N PRO A 33 12.27 4.22 -31.71
CA PRO A 33 11.25 3.90 -30.72
C PRO A 33 11.65 4.47 -29.36
N ARG A 34 10.67 5.11 -28.72
CA ARG A 34 10.80 5.76 -27.43
C ARG A 34 9.55 5.55 -26.59
N MET A 35 9.77 5.46 -25.28
CA MET A 35 8.73 5.39 -24.27
C MET A 35 8.96 6.50 -23.26
N SER A 36 7.94 7.32 -23.01
CA SER A 36 8.01 8.38 -21.99
C SER A 36 7.44 7.85 -20.68
N LEU A 37 8.17 8.03 -19.59
CA LEU A 37 7.79 7.59 -18.25
C LEU A 37 7.96 8.75 -17.27
N PRO A 38 6.98 9.07 -16.41
CA PRO A 38 7.17 10.08 -15.36
C PRO A 38 8.33 9.73 -14.43
N THR A 39 8.98 10.75 -13.89
CA THR A 39 10.18 10.61 -13.06
C THR A 39 9.79 10.25 -11.62
N ARG A 40 10.30 9.12 -11.10
CA ARG A 40 10.03 8.63 -9.74
C ARG A 40 10.99 9.25 -8.70
N SER A 41 10.94 10.56 -8.51
CA SER A 41 11.77 11.26 -7.52
C SER A 41 10.93 12.09 -6.55
N LYS A 42 11.46 12.32 -5.33
CA LYS A 42 10.84 13.22 -4.33
C LYS A 42 10.59 14.63 -4.85
N SER A 43 11.35 15.05 -5.87
CA SER A 43 11.26 16.36 -6.50
C SER A 43 10.19 16.45 -7.60
N ASN A 44 9.55 15.33 -7.97
CA ASN A 44 8.55 15.27 -9.04
C ASN A 44 7.20 14.74 -8.53
N ILE A 45 6.92 14.91 -7.24
CA ILE A 45 5.59 14.68 -6.69
C ILE A 45 4.94 16.04 -6.47
N GLU A 46 3.68 16.15 -6.86
CA GLU A 46 2.85 17.34 -6.68
C GLU A 46 1.62 16.94 -5.86
N TYR A 47 1.15 17.85 -5.02
CA TYR A 47 -0.06 17.64 -4.25
C TYR A 47 -1.26 17.93 -5.13
N ASP A 48 -2.12 16.93 -5.32
CA ASP A 48 -3.40 17.11 -5.98
C ASP A 48 -4.42 17.58 -4.93
N GLU A 49 -4.87 18.84 -5.03
CA GLU A 49 -5.84 19.43 -4.10
C GLU A 49 -7.25 18.83 -4.26
N ASP A 50 -7.58 18.24 -5.42
CA ASP A 50 -8.90 17.66 -5.67
C ASP A 50 -9.00 16.23 -5.11
N ALA A 51 -7.93 15.46 -5.25
CA ALA A 51 -7.85 14.08 -4.76
C ALA A 51 -7.23 13.95 -3.36
N ASP A 52 -6.70 15.05 -2.79
CA ASP A 52 -6.04 15.14 -1.49
C ASP A 52 -4.84 14.17 -1.35
N VAL A 53 -4.20 13.85 -2.49
CA VAL A 53 -3.12 12.86 -2.59
C VAL A 53 -1.93 13.37 -3.39
N TRP A 54 -0.77 12.77 -3.16
CA TRP A 54 0.45 13.09 -3.90
C TRP A 54 0.54 12.30 -5.20
N VAL A 55 0.53 13.01 -6.33
CA VAL A 55 0.62 12.46 -7.69
C VAL A 55 1.95 12.83 -8.36
N TYR A 56 2.27 12.23 -9.51
CA TYR A 56 3.46 12.63 -10.26
C TYR A 56 3.23 13.95 -11.00
N GLY A 57 4.18 14.87 -10.86
CA GLY A 57 4.23 16.11 -11.64
C GLY A 57 4.72 15.90 -13.07
N ASP A 58 4.92 17.02 -13.78
CA ASP A 58 5.17 17.06 -15.23
C ASP A 58 6.51 16.46 -15.70
N SER A 59 7.46 16.16 -14.80
CA SER A 59 8.80 15.73 -15.24
C SER A 59 8.80 14.31 -15.77
N GLN A 60 8.99 14.17 -17.08
CA GLN A 60 9.09 12.86 -17.74
C GLN A 60 10.54 12.50 -18.12
N SER A 61 10.82 11.20 -18.05
CA SER A 61 12.04 10.55 -18.51
C SER A 61 11.74 9.74 -19.77
N THR A 62 12.40 10.07 -20.88
CA THR A 62 12.23 9.34 -22.13
C THR A 62 13.27 8.23 -22.26
N ARG A 63 12.83 6.99 -22.42
CA ARG A 63 13.69 5.86 -22.79
C ARG A 63 13.64 5.66 -24.30
N SER A 64 14.78 5.80 -24.97
CA SER A 64 14.86 5.62 -26.43
C SER A 64 15.81 4.50 -26.82
N ALA A 65 15.51 3.82 -27.94
CA ALA A 65 16.41 2.82 -28.53
C ALA A 65 17.68 3.41 -29.17
N ASN A 66 17.92 4.72 -29.04
CA ASN A 66 19.13 5.37 -29.56
C ASN A 66 20.42 4.92 -28.82
N SER A 67 20.28 4.20 -27.71
CA SER A 67 21.39 3.60 -26.98
C SER A 67 21.17 2.09 -26.82
N VAL A 68 22.26 1.31 -26.80
CA VAL A 68 22.21 -0.15 -26.60
C VAL A 68 21.43 -0.52 -25.32
N ARG A 69 21.62 0.25 -24.25
CA ARG A 69 20.90 0.03 -22.98
C ARG A 69 19.40 0.32 -23.12
N GLY A 70 19.03 1.38 -23.84
CA GLY A 70 17.63 1.72 -24.08
C GLY A 70 16.93 0.72 -25.00
N ALA A 71 17.61 0.27 -26.06
CA ALA A 71 17.10 -0.75 -26.97
C ALA A 71 16.84 -2.08 -26.25
N ARG A 72 17.78 -2.54 -25.41
CA ARG A 72 17.59 -3.75 -24.57
C ARG A 72 16.40 -3.60 -23.63
N LYS A 73 16.22 -2.43 -22.99
CA LYS A 73 15.06 -2.19 -22.12
C LYS A 73 13.73 -2.23 -22.87
N LEU A 74 13.67 -1.65 -24.06
CA LEU A 74 12.46 -1.70 -24.89
C LEU A 74 12.16 -3.12 -25.37
N LEU A 75 13.20 -3.88 -25.78
CA LEU A 75 13.06 -5.31 -26.10
C LEU A 75 12.43 -6.09 -24.93
N LYS A 76 12.98 -5.94 -23.71
CA LYS A 76 12.41 -6.56 -22.51
C LYS A 76 10.98 -6.14 -22.23
N SER A 77 10.65 -4.86 -22.47
CA SER A 77 9.29 -4.33 -22.33
C SER A 77 8.32 -5.08 -23.24
N VAL A 78 8.66 -5.22 -24.52
CA VAL A 78 7.82 -5.90 -25.52
C VAL A 78 7.61 -7.38 -25.18
N TYR A 79 8.68 -8.10 -24.82
CA TYR A 79 8.56 -9.51 -24.40
C TYR A 79 7.71 -9.67 -23.14
N THR A 80 7.80 -8.72 -22.20
CA THR A 80 6.98 -8.74 -20.99
C THR A 80 5.52 -8.46 -21.30
N VAL A 81 5.23 -7.51 -22.20
CA VAL A 81 3.87 -7.22 -22.67
C VAL A 81 3.25 -8.46 -23.34
N ASP A 82 4.00 -9.13 -24.23
CA ASP A 82 3.55 -10.35 -24.91
C ASP A 82 3.25 -11.47 -23.92
N PHE A 83 4.15 -11.69 -22.95
CA PHE A 83 3.95 -12.67 -21.88
C PHE A 83 2.71 -12.37 -21.05
N LEU A 84 2.51 -11.12 -20.61
CA LEU A 84 1.35 -10.71 -19.81
C LEU A 84 0.04 -10.85 -20.62
N ALA A 85 0.04 -10.46 -21.90
CA ALA A 85 -1.12 -10.61 -22.77
C ALA A 85 -1.51 -12.08 -22.95
N GLN A 86 -0.53 -12.97 -23.19
CA GLN A 86 -0.78 -14.41 -23.27
C GLN A 86 -1.31 -14.98 -21.94
N GLN A 87 -0.75 -14.53 -20.82
CA GLN A 87 -1.16 -14.99 -19.50
C GLN A 87 -2.61 -14.61 -19.18
N LEU A 88 -3.04 -13.40 -19.60
CA LEU A 88 -4.42 -12.95 -19.52
C LEU A 88 -5.34 -13.81 -20.39
N ASP A 89 -4.97 -14.09 -21.65
CA ASP A 89 -5.74 -14.97 -22.55
C ASP A 89 -5.90 -16.40 -21.98
N GLU A 90 -4.89 -16.90 -21.26
CA GLU A 90 -4.92 -18.22 -20.61
C GLU A 90 -5.62 -18.23 -19.23
N GLY A 91 -6.03 -17.06 -18.71
CA GLY A 91 -6.62 -16.92 -17.36
C GLY A 91 -5.66 -17.30 -16.23
N ARG A 92 -4.34 -17.20 -16.47
CA ARG A 92 -3.29 -17.58 -15.52
C ARG A 92 -2.82 -16.39 -14.70
N SER A 93 -2.15 -16.68 -13.60
CA SER A 93 -1.59 -15.69 -12.69
C SER A 93 -0.15 -16.07 -12.35
N SER A 94 0.74 -15.09 -12.32
CA SER A 94 2.16 -15.29 -12.00
C SER A 94 2.63 -14.25 -10.98
N THR A 95 3.65 -14.62 -10.22
CA THR A 95 4.34 -13.72 -9.29
C THR A 95 5.47 -12.96 -9.97
N LEU A 96 5.90 -11.86 -9.37
CA LEU A 96 7.06 -11.09 -9.86
C LEU A 96 8.34 -11.95 -9.95
N ARG A 97 8.54 -12.92 -9.03
CA ARG A 97 9.65 -13.88 -9.13
C ARG A 97 9.49 -14.89 -10.24
N GLU A 98 8.27 -15.39 -10.46
CA GLU A 98 8.02 -16.30 -11.57
C GLU A 98 8.28 -15.61 -12.91
N LEU A 99 7.91 -14.34 -13.07
CA LEU A 99 8.25 -13.56 -14.27
C LEU A 99 9.77 -13.49 -14.48
N TYR A 100 10.55 -13.28 -13.42
CA TYR A 100 12.02 -13.31 -13.50
C TYR A 100 12.53 -14.66 -14.02
N TYR A 101 12.09 -15.79 -13.44
CA TYR A 101 12.53 -17.12 -13.88
C TYR A 101 12.01 -17.50 -15.28
N LEU A 102 10.80 -17.08 -15.64
CA LEU A 102 10.24 -17.34 -16.96
C LEU A 102 11.01 -16.57 -18.04
N SER A 103 11.53 -15.38 -17.72
CA SER A 103 12.38 -14.64 -18.64
C SER A 103 13.65 -15.40 -19.05
N GLU A 104 14.19 -16.26 -18.18
CA GLU A 104 15.37 -17.09 -18.50
C GLU A 104 15.07 -18.13 -19.60
N SER A 105 13.79 -18.45 -19.82
CA SER A 105 13.35 -19.39 -20.86
C SER A 105 12.98 -18.73 -22.19
N TRP A 106 13.07 -17.39 -22.29
CA TRP A 106 12.84 -16.68 -23.55
C TRP A 106 13.94 -16.99 -24.58
N ASP A 107 13.53 -17.09 -25.84
CA ASP A 107 14.42 -17.44 -26.97
C ASP A 107 15.57 -16.44 -27.17
N GLU A 108 15.41 -15.20 -26.68
CA GLU A 108 16.39 -14.12 -26.81
C GLU A 108 17.10 -13.85 -25.48
N ALA A 109 18.40 -14.20 -25.42
CA ALA A 109 19.22 -14.03 -24.22
C ALA A 109 19.31 -12.57 -23.76
N GLU A 110 19.22 -11.62 -24.70
CA GLU A 110 19.27 -10.18 -24.40
C GLU A 110 17.95 -9.65 -23.79
N ALA A 111 16.87 -10.42 -23.88
CA ALA A 111 15.58 -10.11 -23.26
C ALA A 111 15.46 -10.66 -21.82
N GLN A 112 16.40 -11.48 -21.37
CA GLN A 112 16.37 -12.08 -20.02
C GLN A 112 16.62 -11.02 -18.93
N PHE A 113 15.98 -11.14 -17.77
CA PHE A 113 16.27 -10.29 -16.62
C PHE A 113 17.58 -10.68 -15.94
N ASN A 114 18.39 -9.70 -15.57
CA ASN A 114 19.63 -9.98 -14.83
C ASN A 114 19.37 -10.15 -13.33
N ASP A 115 18.37 -9.43 -12.81
CA ASP A 115 18.01 -9.41 -11.39
C ASP A 115 16.50 -9.16 -11.24
N GLN A 116 15.90 -9.62 -10.13
CA GLN A 116 14.48 -9.39 -9.80
C GLN A 116 14.11 -7.89 -9.79
N SER A 117 15.03 -7.02 -9.35
CA SER A 117 14.78 -5.58 -9.37
C SER A 117 14.61 -5.00 -10.78
N GLU A 118 15.06 -5.70 -11.82
CA GLU A 118 14.84 -5.31 -13.22
C GLU A 118 13.41 -5.63 -13.67
N SER A 119 12.89 -6.82 -13.33
CA SER A 119 11.51 -7.21 -13.64
C SER A 119 10.51 -6.34 -12.87
N ASP A 120 10.76 -6.07 -11.59
CA ASP A 120 9.87 -5.23 -10.78
C ASP A 120 9.73 -3.82 -11.38
N LYS A 121 10.85 -3.19 -11.74
CA LYS A 121 10.85 -1.85 -12.36
C LYS A 121 10.14 -1.83 -13.69
N LEU A 122 10.25 -2.89 -14.48
CA LEU A 122 9.62 -2.99 -15.78
C LEU A 122 8.10 -3.14 -15.66
N VAL A 123 7.62 -3.98 -14.74
CA VAL A 123 6.19 -4.10 -14.45
C VAL A 123 5.62 -2.78 -13.93
N GLU A 124 6.34 -2.08 -13.04
CA GLU A 124 5.97 -0.73 -12.61
C GLU A 124 5.98 0.28 -13.77
N ASP A 125 6.91 0.16 -14.73
CA ASP A 125 6.94 1.02 -15.92
C ASP A 125 5.69 0.76 -16.79
N LEU A 126 5.31 -0.51 -16.99
CA LEU A 126 4.12 -0.89 -17.74
C LEU A 126 2.82 -0.45 -17.06
N GLU A 127 2.74 -0.58 -15.73
CA GLU A 127 1.60 -0.09 -14.93
C GLU A 127 1.35 1.41 -15.16
N ILE A 128 2.42 2.21 -15.20
CA ILE A 128 2.31 3.66 -15.43
C ILE A 128 1.92 4.00 -16.87
N VAL A 129 2.52 3.32 -17.86
CA VAL A 129 2.31 3.65 -19.29
C VAL A 129 0.94 3.19 -19.75
N SER A 130 0.51 2.01 -19.29
CA SER A 130 -0.82 1.49 -19.61
C SER A 130 -1.92 2.22 -18.85
N GLY A 131 -1.65 2.66 -17.61
CA GLY A 131 -2.70 3.15 -16.70
C GLY A 131 -3.44 2.02 -15.98
N VAL A 132 -3.06 0.77 -16.22
CA VAL A 132 -3.64 -0.44 -15.62
C VAL A 132 -2.82 -0.87 -14.42
N LYS A 133 -3.47 -1.35 -13.36
CA LYS A 133 -2.78 -1.87 -12.19
C LYS A 133 -2.15 -3.23 -12.48
N ARG A 134 -0.99 -3.51 -11.88
CA ARG A 134 -0.36 -4.83 -12.04
C ARG A 134 -1.25 -5.99 -11.55
N GLU A 135 -2.10 -5.74 -10.56
CA GLU A 135 -3.05 -6.73 -10.06
C GLU A 135 -4.06 -7.16 -11.14
N ASP A 136 -4.44 -6.24 -12.05
CA ASP A 136 -5.31 -6.49 -13.21
C ASP A 136 -4.57 -7.27 -14.32
N PHE A 137 -3.23 -7.20 -14.38
CA PHE A 137 -2.40 -8.09 -15.21
C PHE A 137 -2.27 -9.52 -14.65
N HIS A 138 -3.02 -9.85 -13.60
CA HIS A 138 -2.85 -11.08 -12.83
C HIS A 138 -1.43 -11.26 -12.27
N MET A 139 -0.70 -10.16 -12.07
CA MET A 139 0.60 -10.18 -11.43
C MET A 139 0.44 -10.10 -9.92
N ARG A 140 0.92 -11.13 -9.24
CA ARG A 140 0.79 -11.26 -7.78
C ARG A 140 2.06 -10.80 -7.08
N PRO A 141 1.95 -9.96 -6.03
CA PRO A 141 3.06 -9.75 -5.13
C PRO A 141 3.38 -11.05 -4.37
N GLU A 142 4.64 -11.20 -3.96
CA GLU A 142 5.03 -12.27 -3.05
C GLU A 142 4.65 -11.98 -1.60
N GLU A 143 4.55 -10.69 -1.27
CA GLU A 143 4.12 -10.25 0.05
C GLU A 143 2.65 -10.65 0.24
N SER A 144 2.43 -11.42 1.30
CA SER A 144 1.09 -11.74 1.75
C SER A 144 0.40 -10.48 2.24
N GLY A 145 -0.84 -10.24 1.80
CA GLY A 145 -1.71 -9.24 2.39
C GLY A 145 -1.82 -9.46 3.90
N ALA A 146 -2.03 -8.37 4.63
CA ALA A 146 -2.04 -8.43 6.08
C ALA A 146 -3.32 -9.09 6.63
N LYS A 147 -3.60 -8.90 7.92
CA LYS A 147 -4.69 -9.60 8.61
C LYS A 147 -5.75 -8.61 9.07
N VAL A 148 -7.01 -9.00 8.93
CA VAL A 148 -8.17 -8.21 9.37
C VAL A 148 -9.01 -9.02 10.33
N MET A 149 -9.48 -8.37 11.38
CA MET A 149 -10.41 -8.93 12.34
C MET A 149 -11.44 -7.88 12.75
N GLY A 150 -12.68 -8.28 12.91
CA GLY A 150 -13.76 -7.40 13.38
C GLY A 150 -15.11 -7.70 12.73
N PRO A 151 -16.14 -6.90 13.03
CA PRO A 151 -17.52 -7.11 12.60
C PRO A 151 -17.74 -6.74 11.13
N LEU A 152 -17.13 -7.54 10.25
CA LEU A 152 -17.20 -7.42 8.80
C LEU A 152 -17.62 -8.75 8.18
N ARG A 153 -18.66 -8.72 7.36
CA ARG A 153 -19.07 -9.83 6.49
C ARG A 153 -18.65 -9.54 5.07
N LEU A 154 -17.79 -10.40 4.55
CA LEU A 154 -17.28 -10.30 3.19
C LEU A 154 -17.61 -11.53 2.36
N ARG A 155 -17.73 -11.33 1.06
CA ARG A 155 -17.79 -12.40 0.07
C ARG A 155 -16.51 -12.38 -0.75
N GLU A 156 -15.72 -13.43 -0.63
CA GLU A 156 -14.53 -13.62 -1.44
C GLU A 156 -14.87 -14.44 -2.69
N GLN A 157 -14.70 -13.86 -3.87
CA GLN A 157 -14.83 -14.58 -5.13
C GLN A 157 -13.56 -15.38 -5.40
N THR A 158 -13.59 -16.69 -5.19
CA THR A 158 -12.45 -17.56 -5.45
C THR A 158 -12.66 -18.40 -6.72
N ARG A 159 -11.57 -18.86 -7.34
CA ARG A 159 -11.64 -19.85 -8.45
C ARG A 159 -12.36 -21.16 -8.09
N ARG A 160 -12.61 -21.42 -6.80
CA ARG A 160 -13.33 -22.59 -6.30
C ARG A 160 -14.78 -22.30 -5.92
N GLY A 161 -15.26 -21.10 -6.19
CA GLY A 161 -16.61 -20.60 -5.85
C GLY A 161 -16.57 -19.47 -4.83
N ASP A 162 -17.67 -18.73 -4.78
CA ASP A 162 -17.86 -17.61 -3.84
C ASP A 162 -17.96 -18.15 -2.41
N ARG A 163 -17.27 -17.50 -1.49
CA ARG A 163 -17.33 -17.83 -0.06
C ARG A 163 -17.70 -16.59 0.73
N GLU A 164 -18.78 -16.70 1.49
CA GLU A 164 -19.14 -15.71 2.50
C GLU A 164 -18.39 -16.07 3.79
N ILE A 165 -17.70 -15.09 4.36
CA ILE A 165 -16.84 -15.24 5.53
C ILE A 165 -17.13 -14.07 6.46
N HIS A 166 -17.41 -14.38 7.72
CA HIS A 166 -17.42 -13.39 8.79
C HIS A 166 -16.01 -13.24 9.38
N CYS A 167 -15.46 -12.02 9.39
CA CYS A 167 -14.12 -11.72 9.90
C CYS A 167 -13.99 -11.76 11.44
N GLN A 168 -14.99 -12.30 12.14
CA GLN A 168 -15.03 -12.42 13.61
C GLN A 168 -15.45 -13.83 14.01
N GLU A 169 -16.53 -14.35 13.40
CA GLU A 169 -17.08 -15.67 13.76
C GLU A 169 -16.42 -16.85 13.01
N ASP A 170 -16.07 -16.67 11.74
CA ASP A 170 -15.59 -17.76 10.86
C ASP A 170 -14.06 -17.87 10.79
N VAL A 171 -13.36 -16.87 11.32
CA VAL A 171 -11.89 -16.82 11.37
C VAL A 171 -11.38 -17.17 12.76
N GLY A 172 -10.31 -17.97 12.83
CA GLY A 172 -9.65 -18.21 14.12
C GLY A 172 -8.92 -16.96 14.63
N GLN A 173 -8.20 -17.09 15.74
CA GLN A 173 -7.36 -16.04 16.34
C GLN A 173 -6.34 -15.40 15.37
N GLY A 174 -6.10 -16.04 14.21
CA GLY A 174 -5.22 -15.51 13.17
C GLY A 174 -5.82 -14.40 12.30
N GLY A 175 -7.13 -14.14 12.38
CA GLY A 175 -7.86 -13.18 11.54
C GLY A 175 -8.03 -13.63 10.08
N TYR A 176 -8.78 -12.84 9.31
CA TYR A 176 -8.91 -13.00 7.87
C TYR A 176 -7.63 -12.50 7.18
N GLN A 177 -7.05 -13.33 6.31
CA GLN A 177 -5.88 -12.92 5.52
C GLN A 177 -6.34 -12.24 4.23
N ILE A 178 -5.88 -11.00 4.01
CA ILE A 178 -6.26 -10.23 2.83
C ILE A 178 -5.69 -10.92 1.58
N PRO A 179 -6.53 -11.22 0.57
CA PRO A 179 -6.08 -11.76 -0.70
C PRO A 179 -5.18 -10.76 -1.44
N ASN A 180 -4.35 -11.26 -2.35
CA ASN A 180 -3.43 -10.42 -3.11
C ASN A 180 -4.12 -9.37 -3.97
N ASN A 181 -5.34 -9.66 -4.45
CA ASN A 181 -6.21 -8.70 -5.10
C ASN A 181 -7.41 -8.42 -4.17
N PRO A 182 -7.43 -7.31 -3.44
CA PRO A 182 -8.54 -6.96 -2.57
C PRO A 182 -9.82 -6.64 -3.34
N ASP A 183 -9.75 -6.31 -4.62
CA ASP A 183 -10.93 -5.89 -5.41
C ASP A 183 -11.87 -7.07 -5.74
N THR A 184 -11.45 -8.31 -5.51
CA THR A 184 -12.33 -9.50 -5.62
C THR A 184 -13.21 -9.73 -4.39
N ILE A 185 -13.11 -8.86 -3.39
CA ILE A 185 -13.88 -8.94 -2.15
C ILE A 185 -15.11 -8.04 -2.28
N ASP A 186 -16.29 -8.59 -2.05
CA ASP A 186 -17.51 -7.79 -1.92
C ASP A 186 -17.85 -7.64 -0.44
N PHE A 187 -18.06 -6.40 0.03
CA PHE A 187 -18.59 -6.15 1.37
C PHE A 187 -20.09 -6.37 1.37
N LEU A 188 -20.57 -7.23 2.27
CA LEU A 188 -21.99 -7.54 2.38
C LEU A 188 -22.66 -6.72 3.47
N ASP A 189 -22.02 -6.69 4.63
CA ASP A 189 -22.58 -6.13 5.85
C ASP A 189 -21.44 -5.78 6.81
N THR A 190 -21.59 -4.68 7.54
CA THR A 190 -20.67 -4.29 8.60
C THR A 190 -21.44 -3.59 9.71
N ASP A 191 -21.16 -4.00 10.95
CA ASP A 191 -21.65 -3.32 12.15
C ASP A 191 -20.55 -2.44 12.76
N ALA A 192 -19.44 -2.22 12.02
CA ALA A 192 -18.29 -1.50 12.53
C ALA A 192 -18.50 0.01 12.57
N ASP A 193 -17.98 0.66 13.61
CA ASP A 193 -18.01 2.11 13.76
C ASP A 193 -16.75 2.78 13.17
N PHE A 194 -15.60 2.09 13.20
CA PHE A 194 -14.33 2.59 12.65
C PHE A 194 -13.32 1.48 12.35
N VAL A 195 -12.27 1.83 11.60
CA VAL A 195 -11.14 0.97 11.28
C VAL A 195 -9.92 1.36 12.12
N LEU A 196 -9.31 0.38 12.80
CA LEU A 196 -8.09 0.54 13.58
C LEU A 196 -6.93 -0.21 12.91
N CYS A 197 -6.06 0.52 12.23
CA CYS A 197 -4.83 -0.01 11.65
C CYS A 197 -3.72 -0.08 12.71
N VAL A 198 -3.15 -1.26 12.94
CA VAL A 198 -2.14 -1.50 13.98
C VAL A 198 -0.85 -2.02 13.35
N GLU A 199 0.28 -1.38 13.66
CA GLU A 199 1.58 -1.77 13.13
C GLU A 199 2.01 -3.18 13.56
N THR A 200 2.08 -3.41 14.87
CA THR A 200 2.70 -4.61 15.43
C THR A 200 1.71 -5.76 15.61
N GLY A 201 2.14 -6.97 15.24
CA GLY A 201 1.31 -8.17 15.38
C GLY A 201 0.96 -8.48 16.85
N GLY A 202 1.88 -8.21 17.78
CA GLY A 202 1.66 -8.39 19.21
C GLY A 202 0.58 -7.46 19.78
N MET A 203 0.51 -6.22 19.29
CA MET A 203 -0.56 -5.30 19.68
C MET A 203 -1.90 -5.72 19.10
N ARG A 204 -1.95 -6.15 17.81
CA ARG A 204 -3.17 -6.74 17.22
C ARG A 204 -3.66 -7.93 18.05
N ASP A 205 -2.79 -8.90 18.31
CA ASP A 205 -3.17 -10.14 19.02
C ASP A 205 -3.75 -9.84 20.40
N ARG A 206 -3.22 -8.81 21.07
CA ARG A 206 -3.71 -8.37 22.37
C ARG A 206 -5.05 -7.63 22.31
N LEU A 207 -5.27 -6.78 21.31
CA LEU A 207 -6.56 -6.12 21.10
C LEU A 207 -7.67 -7.15 20.88
N VAL A 208 -7.36 -8.19 20.09
CA VAL A 208 -8.23 -9.33 19.85
C VAL A 208 -8.46 -10.18 21.10
N GLU A 209 -7.40 -10.44 21.88
CA GLU A 209 -7.53 -11.20 23.14
C GLU A 209 -8.41 -10.48 24.17
N ASN A 210 -8.34 -9.15 24.20
CA ASN A 210 -9.13 -8.31 25.08
C ASN A 210 -10.56 -8.05 24.57
N GLY A 211 -10.90 -8.46 23.33
CA GLY A 211 -12.23 -8.27 22.76
C GLY A 211 -12.55 -6.84 22.32
N PHE A 212 -11.53 -6.02 22.06
CA PHE A 212 -11.72 -4.61 21.68
C PHE A 212 -12.53 -4.46 20.38
N ASP A 213 -12.42 -5.42 19.46
CA ASP A 213 -13.19 -5.44 18.22
C ASP A 213 -14.70 -5.62 18.44
N ASP A 214 -15.10 -6.36 19.49
CA ASP A 214 -16.52 -6.58 19.84
C ASP A 214 -17.06 -5.44 20.72
N ASP A 215 -16.26 -4.93 21.67
CA ASP A 215 -16.69 -3.90 22.61
C ASP A 215 -16.91 -2.52 21.96
N TYR A 216 -16.08 -2.18 20.97
CA TYR A 216 -16.10 -0.88 20.28
C TYR A 216 -16.49 -0.98 18.79
N ASN A 217 -16.97 -2.14 18.35
CA ASN A 217 -17.29 -2.44 16.95
C ASN A 217 -16.17 -1.99 15.98
N ALA A 218 -14.92 -2.34 16.27
CA ALA A 218 -13.77 -1.84 15.52
C ALA A 218 -13.24 -2.90 14.54
N ILE A 219 -12.95 -2.52 13.30
CA ILE A 219 -12.20 -3.39 12.37
C ILE A 219 -10.71 -3.21 12.61
N VAL A 220 -10.08 -4.20 13.24
CA VAL A 220 -8.64 -4.23 13.50
C VAL A 220 -7.90 -4.75 12.26
N VAL A 221 -7.14 -3.88 11.62
CA VAL A 221 -6.28 -4.20 10.47
C VAL A 221 -4.82 -4.21 10.91
N HIS A 222 -4.16 -5.36 10.85
CA HIS A 222 -2.72 -5.41 11.07
C HIS A 222 -1.97 -4.89 9.84
N LEU A 223 -0.96 -4.04 10.02
CA LEU A 223 -0.12 -3.54 8.92
C LEU A 223 1.13 -4.41 8.72
N GLY A 224 1.75 -4.89 9.81
CA GLY A 224 2.95 -5.72 9.76
C GLY A 224 4.20 -4.97 9.33
N GLY A 225 4.38 -3.74 9.81
CA GLY A 225 5.41 -2.81 9.35
C GLY A 225 4.95 -2.04 8.12
N GLN A 226 5.78 -1.98 7.07
CA GLN A 226 5.44 -1.25 5.85
C GLN A 226 4.28 -1.95 5.12
N PRO A 227 3.12 -1.29 4.97
CA PRO A 227 1.90 -1.98 4.54
C PRO A 227 1.95 -2.33 3.05
N ALA A 228 1.64 -3.59 2.76
CA ALA A 228 1.49 -4.09 1.39
C ALA A 228 0.43 -3.28 0.62
N ARG A 229 0.51 -3.29 -0.72
CA ARG A 229 -0.49 -2.62 -1.57
C ARG A 229 -1.91 -3.13 -1.29
N ALA A 230 -2.05 -4.46 -1.11
CA ALA A 230 -3.33 -5.08 -0.79
C ALA A 230 -3.95 -4.55 0.51
N THR A 231 -3.14 -4.40 1.56
CA THR A 231 -3.60 -3.84 2.85
C THR A 231 -4.06 -2.40 2.69
N ARG A 232 -3.27 -1.57 2.01
CA ARG A 232 -3.61 -0.16 1.76
C ARG A 232 -4.89 -0.01 0.94
N ARG A 233 -5.03 -0.81 -0.12
CA ARG A 233 -6.25 -0.83 -0.93
C ARG A 233 -7.46 -1.23 -0.10
N LEU A 234 -7.36 -2.27 0.73
CA LEU A 234 -8.48 -2.67 1.58
C LEU A 234 -8.86 -1.55 2.56
N THR A 235 -7.88 -0.92 3.23
CA THR A 235 -8.14 0.22 4.13
C THR A 235 -8.86 1.35 3.41
N LYS A 236 -8.44 1.70 2.19
CA LYS A 236 -9.10 2.72 1.37
C LYS A 236 -10.53 2.33 0.99
N ARG A 237 -10.76 1.07 0.61
CA ARG A 237 -12.10 0.57 0.30
C ARG A 237 -13.03 0.57 1.53
N LEU A 238 -12.52 0.22 2.72
CA LEU A 238 -13.29 0.31 3.96
C LEU A 238 -13.71 1.76 4.25
N HIS A 239 -12.87 2.74 3.91
CA HIS A 239 -13.23 4.14 4.03
C HIS A 239 -14.24 4.58 2.98
N ASP A 240 -13.96 4.34 1.69
CA ASP A 240 -14.74 4.90 0.59
C ASP A 240 -16.08 4.17 0.35
N GLU A 241 -16.16 2.86 0.58
CA GLU A 241 -17.36 2.06 0.32
C GLU A 241 -18.26 1.91 1.56
N LEU A 242 -17.68 1.96 2.76
CA LEU A 242 -18.40 1.77 4.03
C LEU A 242 -18.48 3.05 4.88
N ASP A 243 -17.90 4.17 4.41
CA ASP A 243 -17.84 5.46 5.10
C ASP A 243 -17.22 5.38 6.51
N LEU A 244 -16.33 4.40 6.75
CA LEU A 244 -15.73 4.18 8.07
C LEU A 244 -14.52 5.11 8.29
N PRO A 245 -14.43 5.79 9.45
CA PRO A 245 -13.22 6.50 9.84
C PRO A 245 -12.03 5.54 9.94
N VAL A 246 -10.91 5.88 9.32
CA VAL A 246 -9.68 5.09 9.40
C VAL A 246 -8.75 5.73 10.41
N THR A 247 -8.29 4.94 11.36
CA THR A 247 -7.33 5.36 12.37
C THR A 247 -6.10 4.48 12.33
N VAL A 248 -4.93 5.07 12.57
CA VAL A 248 -3.65 4.37 12.53
C VAL A 248 -2.96 4.50 13.88
N PHE A 249 -2.64 3.34 14.45
CA PHE A 249 -1.90 3.17 15.69
C PHE A 249 -0.57 2.49 15.35
N THR A 250 0.53 3.21 15.58
CA THR A 250 1.91 2.77 15.32
C THR A 250 2.83 3.10 16.51
N ASP A 251 4.11 2.75 16.42
CA ASP A 251 5.09 3.17 17.44
C ASP A 251 5.38 4.68 17.35
N GLY A 252 5.95 5.24 18.42
CA GLY A 252 6.39 6.62 18.51
C GLY A 252 7.81 6.80 17.98
N ASP A 253 8.02 6.47 16.70
CA ASP A 253 9.31 6.57 16.03
C ASP A 253 9.17 7.09 14.56
N PRO A 254 10.28 7.52 13.92
CA PRO A 254 10.24 8.09 12.58
C PRO A 254 9.82 7.06 11.50
N TRP A 255 10.13 5.79 11.70
CA TRP A 255 9.79 4.72 10.76
C TRP A 255 8.28 4.45 10.76
N SER A 256 7.67 4.47 11.94
CA SER A 256 6.23 4.41 12.15
C SER A 256 5.49 5.59 11.54
N TYR A 257 6.05 6.80 11.59
CA TYR A 257 5.48 7.95 10.86
C TYR A 257 5.48 7.72 9.34
N ARG A 258 6.51 7.06 8.79
CA ARG A 258 6.51 6.67 7.37
C ARG A 258 5.50 5.57 7.04
N ILE A 259 5.20 4.68 7.99
CA ILE A 259 4.13 3.69 7.85
C ILE A 259 2.79 4.41 7.75
N TYR A 260 2.49 5.34 8.67
CA TYR A 260 1.33 6.21 8.59
C TYR A 260 1.28 6.97 7.26
N GLY A 261 2.37 7.65 6.88
CA GLY A 261 2.43 8.41 5.65
C GLY A 261 2.22 7.55 4.39
N SER A 262 2.58 6.27 4.44
CA SER A 262 2.32 5.33 3.34
C SER A 262 0.84 4.93 3.22
N VAL A 263 0.09 4.93 4.32
CA VAL A 263 -1.36 4.70 4.35
C VAL A 263 -2.11 5.98 3.99
N ALA A 264 -1.75 7.11 4.61
CA ALA A 264 -2.47 8.38 4.44
C ALA A 264 -2.19 9.04 3.09
N TYR A 265 -0.91 9.16 2.72
CA TYR A 265 -0.48 9.94 1.54
C TYR A 265 0.01 9.08 0.39
N GLY A 266 0.11 7.76 0.58
CA GLY A 266 0.67 6.84 -0.40
C GLY A 266 2.20 6.83 -0.41
N SER A 267 2.76 6.09 -1.36
CA SER A 267 4.21 5.94 -1.52
C SER A 267 4.71 6.76 -2.71
N ILE A 268 5.84 7.45 -2.55
CA ILE A 268 6.51 8.21 -3.62
C ILE A 268 6.78 7.34 -4.86
N LYS A 269 7.06 6.04 -4.66
CA LYS A 269 7.31 5.08 -5.75
C LYS A 269 6.04 4.63 -6.48
N SER A 270 4.87 4.89 -5.93
CA SER A 270 3.58 4.50 -6.50
C SER A 270 2.62 5.69 -6.45
N ALA A 271 3.15 6.90 -6.71
CA ALA A 271 2.37 8.13 -6.64
C ALA A 271 1.23 8.14 -7.69
N HIS A 272 1.41 7.44 -8.81
CA HIS A 272 0.38 7.18 -9.81
C HIS A 272 -0.80 6.35 -9.30
N LEU A 273 -0.62 5.63 -8.18
CA LEU A 273 -1.67 4.85 -7.52
C LEU A 273 -2.09 5.48 -6.18
N SER A 274 -1.60 6.68 -5.85
CA SER A 274 -1.96 7.30 -4.56
C SER A 274 -3.46 7.49 -4.44
N GLU A 275 -4.14 7.94 -5.49
CA GLU A 275 -5.61 8.07 -5.50
C GLU A 275 -6.33 6.75 -5.18
N TYR A 276 -5.75 5.63 -5.62
CA TYR A 276 -6.34 4.30 -5.46
C TYR A 276 -6.01 3.63 -4.12
N LEU A 277 -4.86 3.94 -3.54
CA LEU A 277 -4.27 3.23 -2.40
C LEU A 277 -4.18 4.07 -1.13
N ALA A 278 -4.19 5.40 -1.23
CA ALA A 278 -3.98 6.29 -0.10
C ALA A 278 -5.34 6.71 0.50
N THR A 279 -5.39 6.79 1.83
CA THR A 279 -6.56 7.23 2.58
C THR A 279 -6.21 8.53 3.32
N PRO A 280 -6.29 9.70 2.67
CA PRO A 280 -5.82 10.96 3.27
C PRO A 280 -6.61 11.36 4.53
N GLN A 281 -7.84 10.86 4.67
CA GLN A 281 -8.69 11.03 5.86
C GLN A 281 -8.24 10.18 7.06
N ALA A 282 -7.25 9.30 6.88
CA ALA A 282 -6.74 8.48 7.96
C ALA A 282 -6.19 9.37 9.10
N GLN A 283 -6.55 9.06 10.33
CA GLN A 283 -6.12 9.84 11.48
C GLN A 283 -5.06 9.10 12.30
N PHE A 284 -4.04 9.83 12.76
CA PHE A 284 -2.98 9.28 13.59
C PHE A 284 -3.38 9.27 15.07
N ILE A 285 -3.54 8.08 15.66
CA ILE A 285 -3.84 7.93 17.08
C ILE A 285 -2.58 8.19 17.90
N GLY A 286 -1.50 7.47 17.60
CA GLY A 286 -0.28 7.48 18.40
C GLY A 286 0.49 6.18 18.24
N ILE A 287 1.56 5.97 19.00
CA ILE A 287 2.00 6.79 20.15
C ILE A 287 2.50 8.17 19.69
N ARG A 288 1.94 9.24 20.27
CA ARG A 288 2.39 10.61 20.04
C ARG A 288 3.55 10.96 20.99
N PRO A 289 4.48 11.84 20.57
CA PRO A 289 5.52 12.39 21.44
C PRO A 289 5.00 12.96 22.77
N GLN A 290 3.82 13.59 22.75
CA GLN A 290 3.15 14.09 23.96
C GLN A 290 2.74 12.95 24.92
N ASP A 291 2.25 11.82 24.38
CA ASP A 291 1.84 10.65 25.16
C ASP A 291 2.98 10.07 25.99
N ILE A 292 4.21 10.15 25.46
CA ILE A 292 5.41 9.68 26.14
C ILE A 292 5.58 10.41 27.48
N VAL A 293 5.32 11.72 27.49
CA VAL A 293 5.44 12.57 28.68
C VAL A 293 4.23 12.40 29.59
N ASP A 294 3.03 12.42 29.03
CA ASP A 294 1.77 12.39 29.80
C ASP A 294 1.56 11.06 30.52
N TYR A 295 1.86 9.94 29.84
CA TYR A 295 1.70 8.60 30.38
C TYR A 295 3.00 8.04 30.97
N ASP A 296 4.08 8.83 31.04
CA ASP A 296 5.40 8.47 31.59
C ASP A 296 5.76 7.01 31.23
N LEU A 297 5.87 6.80 29.92
CA LEU A 297 6.09 5.50 29.30
C LEU A 297 7.58 5.11 29.36
N PRO A 298 7.90 3.81 29.36
CA PRO A 298 9.25 3.34 29.06
C PRO A 298 9.72 3.86 27.70
N THR A 299 10.86 4.54 27.69
CA THR A 299 11.42 5.17 26.49
C THR A 299 12.86 4.77 26.26
N ASP A 300 13.24 4.75 24.99
CA ASP A 300 14.64 4.67 24.56
C ASP A 300 15.09 6.01 23.98
N PRO A 301 16.38 6.37 24.09
CA PRO A 301 16.90 7.57 23.43
C PRO A 301 16.87 7.42 21.91
N LEU A 302 16.73 8.55 21.20
CA LEU A 302 16.87 8.55 19.75
C LEU A 302 18.32 8.26 19.34
N SER A 303 18.48 7.53 18.24
CA SER A 303 19.79 7.37 17.60
C SER A 303 20.07 8.51 16.63
N ASP A 304 21.34 8.73 16.27
CA ASP A 304 21.71 9.70 15.23
C ASP A 304 20.95 9.44 13.91
N SER A 305 20.66 8.17 13.59
CA SER A 305 19.87 7.81 12.40
C SER A 305 18.41 8.22 12.52
N ASP A 306 17.85 8.18 13.72
CA ASP A 306 16.46 8.56 13.98
C ASP A 306 16.31 10.08 13.88
N VAL A 307 17.25 10.84 14.44
CA VAL A 307 17.29 12.31 14.34
C VAL A 307 17.38 12.75 12.87
N ASN A 308 18.31 12.19 12.10
CA ASN A 308 18.42 12.47 10.66
C ASN A 308 17.13 12.11 9.89
N ALA A 309 16.42 11.06 10.30
CA ALA A 309 15.16 10.68 9.68
C ALA A 309 14.04 11.68 9.97
N LEU A 310 13.93 12.18 11.22
CA LEU A 310 12.98 13.21 11.62
C LEU A 310 13.25 14.55 10.92
N GLU A 311 14.52 14.96 10.83
CA GLU A 311 14.89 16.16 10.08
C GLU A 311 14.52 16.03 8.60
N SER A 312 14.75 14.85 8.00
CA SER A 312 14.32 14.59 6.62
C SER A 312 12.80 14.54 6.46
N GLU A 313 12.04 14.25 7.52
CA GLU A 313 10.57 14.22 7.48
C GLU A 313 10.00 15.63 7.58
N LEU A 314 10.63 16.54 8.32
CA LEU A 314 10.27 17.96 8.31
C LEU A 314 10.46 18.60 6.92
N GLU A 315 11.43 18.14 6.15
CA GLU A 315 11.64 18.58 4.77
C GLU A 315 10.66 17.92 3.77
N ASP A 316 10.00 16.82 4.14
CA ASP A 316 9.08 16.09 3.27
C ASP A 316 7.73 16.81 3.24
N PRO A 317 7.23 17.22 2.07
CA PRO A 317 6.02 18.03 2.00
C PRO A 317 4.77 17.28 2.49
N ARG A 318 4.81 15.94 2.59
CA ARG A 318 3.75 15.12 3.18
C ARG A 318 3.56 15.33 4.69
N PHE A 319 4.60 15.79 5.40
CA PHE A 319 4.58 15.98 6.86
C PHE A 319 4.63 17.47 7.26
N GLN A 320 4.38 18.39 6.32
CA GLN A 320 4.43 19.84 6.57
C GLN A 320 3.16 20.43 7.21
N SER A 321 2.20 19.59 7.63
CA SER A 321 1.06 20.09 8.41
C SER A 321 1.51 20.63 9.77
N ASP A 322 0.75 21.57 10.33
CA ASP A 322 1.01 22.13 11.67
C ASP A 322 1.13 21.03 12.74
N PHE A 323 0.24 20.02 12.68
CA PHE A 323 0.26 18.88 13.59
C PHE A 323 1.58 18.10 13.53
N TRP A 324 1.99 17.66 12.34
CA TRP A 324 3.22 16.88 12.16
C TRP A 324 4.48 17.68 12.49
N THR A 325 4.51 18.97 12.14
CA THR A 325 5.64 19.85 12.49
C THR A 325 5.78 20.00 14.00
N GLU A 326 4.67 20.18 14.72
CA GLU A 326 4.67 20.25 16.18
C GLU A 326 5.08 18.93 16.82
N GLN A 327 4.51 17.80 16.39
CA GLN A 327 4.84 16.49 16.97
C GLN A 327 6.30 16.10 16.69
N ILE A 328 6.79 16.25 15.46
CA ILE A 328 8.17 15.93 15.10
C ILE A 328 9.15 16.85 15.86
N GLY A 329 8.83 18.15 15.96
CA GLY A 329 9.61 19.10 16.75
C GLY A 329 9.68 18.70 18.23
N LEU A 330 8.55 18.33 18.83
CA LEU A 330 8.50 17.87 20.20
C LEU A 330 9.31 16.57 20.41
N GLN A 331 9.26 15.64 19.45
CA GLN A 331 10.06 14.41 19.51
C GLN A 331 11.57 14.70 19.51
N LEU A 332 12.02 15.65 18.69
CA LEU A 332 13.41 16.11 18.66
C LEU A 332 13.82 16.80 19.98
N ASP A 333 12.91 17.56 20.60
CA ASP A 333 13.17 18.21 21.90
C ASP A 333 13.24 17.21 23.07
N ILE A 334 12.39 16.19 23.05
CA ILE A 334 12.35 15.14 24.08
C ILE A 334 13.53 14.17 23.94
N ASP A 335 14.03 13.96 22.71
CA ASP A 335 15.12 13.05 22.34
C ASP A 335 14.87 11.58 22.75
N LYS A 336 13.61 11.16 22.69
CA LYS A 336 13.17 9.81 23.07
C LYS A 336 12.21 9.22 22.06
N LYS A 337 12.13 7.89 22.03
CA LYS A 337 11.13 7.10 21.32
C LYS A 337 10.44 6.10 22.25
N ALA A 338 9.25 5.66 21.87
CA ALA A 338 8.47 4.69 22.62
C ALA A 338 7.78 3.69 21.69
N GLU A 339 7.82 2.41 22.05
CA GLU A 339 7.07 1.36 21.35
C GLU A 339 5.62 1.30 21.84
N GLN A 340 4.69 0.85 20.99
CA GLN A 340 3.30 0.55 21.33
C GLN A 340 3.19 -0.34 22.56
N GLN A 341 4.09 -1.31 22.66
CA GLN A 341 4.12 -2.26 23.77
C GLN A 341 4.53 -1.62 25.09
N ALA A 342 5.14 -0.42 25.08
CA ALA A 342 5.49 0.32 26.29
C ALA A 342 4.25 0.67 27.13
N LEU A 343 3.08 0.83 26.50
CA LEU A 343 1.80 1.03 27.19
C LEU A 343 1.43 -0.17 28.08
N ALA A 344 1.94 -1.37 27.77
CA ALA A 344 1.73 -2.55 28.59
C ALA A 344 2.38 -2.47 29.98
N SER A 345 3.38 -1.60 30.16
CA SER A 345 4.01 -1.37 31.46
C SER A 345 3.03 -0.82 32.51
N ARG A 346 1.96 -0.15 32.06
CA ARG A 346 0.89 0.41 32.90
C ARG A 346 -0.23 -0.58 33.20
N GLY A 347 -0.23 -1.74 32.54
CA GLY A 347 -1.26 -2.77 32.67
C GLY A 347 -1.53 -3.46 31.33
N LEU A 348 -1.98 -4.72 31.38
CA LEU A 348 -2.32 -5.45 30.15
C LEU A 348 -3.55 -4.84 29.44
N ASP A 349 -4.48 -4.32 30.23
CA ASP A 349 -5.75 -3.78 29.73
C ASP A 349 -5.73 -2.26 29.57
N PHE A 350 -4.64 -1.60 29.97
CA PHE A 350 -4.53 -0.13 29.91
C PHE A 350 -4.72 0.43 28.50
N VAL A 351 -4.25 -0.30 27.48
CA VAL A 351 -4.38 0.10 26.08
C VAL A 351 -5.85 0.12 25.65
N THR A 352 -6.61 -0.92 25.99
CA THR A 352 -8.01 -1.09 25.58
C THR A 352 -8.98 -0.29 26.42
N ASP A 353 -8.69 -0.12 27.71
CA ASP A 353 -9.65 0.45 28.66
C ASP A 353 -9.51 1.97 28.83
N THR A 354 -8.32 2.52 28.55
CA THR A 354 -7.99 3.92 28.84
C THR A 354 -7.41 4.62 27.62
N TYR A 355 -6.28 4.15 27.10
CA TYR A 355 -5.54 4.89 26.07
C TYR A 355 -6.32 5.02 24.75
N LEU A 356 -6.79 3.91 24.17
CA LEU A 356 -7.53 3.96 22.91
C LEU A 356 -8.87 4.69 23.04
N PRO A 357 -9.73 4.41 24.06
CA PRO A 357 -11.01 5.10 24.19
C PRO A 357 -10.87 6.62 24.42
N GLU A 358 -9.93 7.05 25.26
CA GLU A 358 -9.67 8.49 25.48
C GLU A 358 -9.26 9.19 24.18
N ARG A 359 -8.32 8.59 23.42
CA ARG A 359 -7.82 9.18 22.19
C ARG A 359 -8.85 9.15 21.06
N LEU A 360 -9.59 8.06 20.90
CA LEU A 360 -10.64 7.96 19.90
C LEU A 360 -11.77 8.97 20.16
N ALA A 361 -12.13 9.21 21.43
CA ALA A 361 -13.11 10.22 21.80
C ALA A 361 -12.61 11.66 21.55
N GLU A 362 -11.35 11.96 21.85
CA GLU A 362 -10.75 13.26 21.52
C GLU A 362 -10.70 13.54 20.01
N MET A 363 -10.52 12.48 19.22
CA MET A 363 -10.49 12.55 17.76
C MET A 363 -11.89 12.59 17.13
N GLY A 364 -12.94 12.39 17.93
CA GLY A 364 -14.34 12.36 17.49
C GLY A 364 -14.71 11.11 16.69
N VAL A 365 -13.97 10.02 16.88
CA VAL A 365 -14.22 8.71 16.24
C VAL A 365 -15.22 7.88 17.06
N LEU A 366 -15.24 8.07 18.39
CA LEU A 366 -16.20 7.49 19.34
C LEU A 366 -17.22 8.50 19.86
#